data_AF-K1MSC1-F1
#
_entry.id   AF-K1MSC1-F1
#
_cell.length_a   1.000
_cell.length_b   1.000
_cell.length_c   1.000
_cell.angle_alpha   90.00
_cell.angle_beta   90.00
_cell.angle_gamma   90.00
#
_symmetry.space_group_name_H-M   'P 1'
#
loop_
_entity.id
_entity.type
_entity.pdbx_description
1 polymer ?
#
loop_
_entity_poly.entity_id
_entity_poly.type
_entity_poly.pdbx_seq_one_letter_code
_entity_poly.pdbx_strand_id
1 'polypeptide(L)' 'MSKQEKTDLEKDDIQDVVKKLKVDPQKGLTSQEAQARLQKYGPNAITAKQEPMGLKFLKTLLVQLLI' A
#
# COMPACT_ATOMS: atom_id res chain seq x y z
N MET A 1 13.89 -18.56 -8.12
CA MET A 1 13.36 -17.37 -7.41
C MET A 1 13.57 -16.16 -8.29
N SER A 2 12.52 -15.66 -8.93
CA SER A 2 12.62 -14.58 -9.91
C SER A 2 12.78 -13.26 -9.16
N LYS A 3 13.98 -12.67 -9.26
CA LYS A 3 14.28 -11.31 -8.80
C LYS A 3 13.35 -10.36 -9.57
N GLN A 4 12.26 -9.92 -8.93
CA GLN A 4 11.43 -8.87 -9.50
C GLN A 4 12.30 -7.61 -9.59
N GLU A 5 12.69 -7.22 -10.79
CA GLU A 5 13.27 -5.90 -11.03
C GLU A 5 12.24 -4.85 -10.64
N LYS A 6 12.40 -4.32 -9.44
CA LYS A 6 11.60 -3.21 -8.94
C LYS A 6 12.00 -2.02 -9.80
N THR A 7 11.13 -1.68 -10.75
CA THR A 7 11.34 -0.58 -11.68
C THR A 7 11.55 0.71 -10.89
N ASP A 8 12.63 1.42 -11.19
CA ASP A 8 12.93 2.70 -10.60
C ASP A 8 12.16 3.79 -11.36
N LEU A 9 10.89 3.98 -10.97
CA LEU A 9 9.99 4.95 -11.61
C LEU A 9 10.51 6.39 -11.54
N GLU A 10 11.48 6.67 -10.67
CA GLU A 10 12.08 8.00 -10.51
C GLU A 10 13.18 8.28 -11.54
N LYS A 11 13.79 7.24 -12.12
CA LYS A 11 14.88 7.35 -13.09
C LYS A 11 14.46 7.11 -14.54
N ASP A 12 13.30 6.50 -14.74
CA ASP A 12 12.76 6.25 -16.07
C ASP A 12 12.26 7.56 -16.73
N ASP A 13 12.28 7.61 -18.06
CA ASP A 13 11.70 8.72 -18.81
C ASP A 13 10.18 8.78 -18.57
N ILE A 14 9.63 10.00 -18.57
CA ILE A 14 8.20 10.25 -18.33
C ILE A 14 7.33 9.43 -19.29
N GLN A 15 7.71 9.33 -20.57
CA GLN A 15 6.94 8.57 -21.57
C GLN A 15 6.90 7.08 -21.24
N ASP A 16 7.99 6.53 -20.72
CA ASP A 16 8.09 5.11 -20.37
C ASP A 16 7.32 4.81 -19.09
N VAL A 17 7.36 5.73 -18.11
CA VAL A 17 6.53 5.66 -16.90
C VAL A 17 5.04 5.69 -17.25
N VAL A 18 4.60 6.61 -18.12
CA VAL A 18 3.20 6.73 -18.54
C VAL A 18 2.71 5.47 -19.26
N LYS A 19 3.51 4.93 -20.20
CA LYS A 19 3.21 3.67 -20.89
C LYS A 19 3.11 2.50 -19.91
N LYS A 20 4.03 2.42 -18.94
CA LYS A 20 4.09 1.34 -17.95
C LYS A 20 2.93 1.39 -16.96
N LEU A 21 2.55 2.60 -16.53
CA LEU A 21 1.41 2.85 -15.66
C LEU A 21 0.07 2.80 -16.42
N LYS A 22 0.09 2.72 -17.76
CA LYS A 22 -1.08 2.61 -18.64
C LYS A 22 -2.14 3.65 -18.28
N VAL A 23 -1.74 4.92 -18.30
CA VAL A 23 -2.58 6.06 -17.96
C VAL A 23 -2.48 7.09 -19.07
N ASP A 24 -3.57 7.80 -19.37
CA ASP A 24 -3.51 8.95 -20.27
C ASP A 24 -2.90 10.13 -19.49
N PRO A 25 -1.81 10.76 -19.98
CA PRO A 25 -1.14 11.84 -19.27
C PRO A 25 -1.95 13.14 -19.23
N GLN A 26 -2.92 13.33 -20.13
CA GLN A 26 -3.78 14.52 -20.17
C GLN A 26 -5.12 14.30 -19.48
N LYS A 27 -5.68 13.10 -19.61
CA LYS A 27 -7.04 12.77 -19.11
C LYS A 27 -7.04 11.93 -17.84
N GLY A 28 -5.92 11.34 -17.47
CA GLY A 28 -5.80 10.45 -16.33
C GLY A 28 -6.46 9.09 -16.57
N LEU A 29 -7.01 8.50 -15.51
CA LEU A 29 -7.75 7.24 -15.58
C LEU A 29 -9.24 7.52 -15.71
N THR A 30 -9.91 6.66 -16.47
CA THR A 30 -11.37 6.59 -16.46
C THR A 30 -11.87 6.04 -15.11
N SER A 31 -13.13 6.33 -14.76
CA SER A 31 -13.75 5.79 -13.54
C SER A 31 -13.74 4.26 -13.50
N GLN A 32 -13.87 3.60 -14.66
CA GLN A 32 -13.83 2.15 -14.77
C GLN A 32 -12.43 1.60 -14.46
N GLU A 33 -11.38 2.22 -14.99
CA GLU A 33 -10.00 1.82 -14.71
C GLU A 33 -9.62 2.06 -13.25
N ALA A 34 -10.06 3.19 -12.69
CA ALA A 34 -9.86 3.49 -11.27
C ALA A 34 -10.53 2.42 -10.39
N GLN A 35 -11.77 2.03 -10.70
CA GLN A 35 -12.49 0.99 -9.97
C GLN A 35 -11.81 -0.38 -10.09
N ALA A 36 -11.35 -0.75 -11.29
CA ALA A 36 -10.62 -1.99 -11.51
C ALA A 36 -9.30 -2.00 -10.71
N ARG A 37 -8.60 -0.87 -10.61
CA ARG A 37 -7.39 -0.74 -9.77
C ARG A 37 -7.70 -0.84 -8.28
N LEU A 38 -8.80 -0.22 -7.82
CA LEU A 38 -9.22 -0.30 -6.43
C LEU A 38 -9.51 -1.76 -6.01
N GLN A 39 -10.16 -2.53 -6.89
CA GLN A 39 -10.41 -3.96 -6.66
C GLN A 39 -9.12 -4.79 -6.68
N LYS A 40 -8.17 -4.45 -7.56
CA LYS A 40 -6.91 -5.20 -7.72
C LYS A 40 -5.90 -4.93 -6.61
N TYR A 41 -5.72 -3.68 -6.22
CA TYR A 41 -4.66 -3.26 -5.29
C TYR A 41 -5.18 -2.99 -3.88
N GLY A 42 -6.50 -2.83 -3.71
CA GLY A 42 -7.09 -2.41 -2.46
C GLY A 42 -6.99 -0.90 -2.23
N PRO A 43 -7.55 -0.41 -1.11
CA PRO A 43 -7.47 0.99 -0.74
C PRO A 43 -6.02 1.40 -0.48
N ASN A 44 -5.64 2.61 -0.91
CA ASN A 44 -4.35 3.20 -0.60
C ASN A 44 -4.31 3.73 0.85
N ALA A 45 -4.45 2.83 1.82
CA ALA A 45 -4.45 3.14 3.23
C ALA A 45 -3.55 2.16 3.99
N ILE A 46 -2.77 2.68 4.93
CA ILE A 46 -1.94 1.85 5.80
C ILE A 46 -2.85 1.27 6.89
N THR A 47 -2.99 -0.04 6.92
CA THR A 47 -3.78 -0.72 7.95
C THR A 47 -3.07 -0.63 9.29
N ALA A 48 -3.70 0.02 10.27
CA ALA A 48 -3.20 0.05 11.63
C ALA A 48 -3.33 -1.34 12.28
N LYS A 49 -2.27 -1.81 12.92
CA LYS A 49 -2.32 -3.05 13.70
C LYS A 49 -3.24 -2.83 14.90
N GLN A 50 -4.38 -3.51 14.91
CA GLN A 50 -5.24 -3.53 16.07
C GLN A 50 -4.75 -4.60 17.05
N GLU A 51 -4.40 -4.18 18.26
CA GLU A 51 -4.19 -5.10 19.37
C GLU A 51 -5.49 -5.21 20.18
N PRO A 52 -5.98 -6.43 20.47
CA PRO A 52 -7.17 -6.61 21.27
C PRO A 52 -6.97 -6.06 22.67
N MET A 53 -8.03 -5.47 23.23
CA MET A 53 -7.98 -4.78 24.52
C MET A 53 -7.52 -5.71 25.66
N GLY A 54 -7.91 -6.98 25.63
CA GLY A 54 -7.45 -7.98 26.60
C GLY A 54 -5.93 -8.19 26.59
N LEU A 55 -5.29 -8.21 25.41
CA LEU A 55 -3.83 -8.31 25.33
C LEU A 55 -3.15 -7.05 25.87
N LYS A 56 -3.73 -5.87 25.64
CA LYS A 56 -3.20 -4.61 26.21
C LYS A 56 -3.30 -4.61 27.75
N PHE A 57 -4.42 -5.09 28.28
CA PHE A 57 -4.64 -5.21 29.72
C PHE A 57 -3.61 -6.16 30.38
N LEU A 58 -3.45 -7.38 29.84
CA LEU A 58 -2.48 -8.35 30.36
C LEU A 58 -1.04 -7.82 30.33
N LYS A 59 -0.62 -7.19 29.22
CA LYS A 59 0.70 -6.54 29.13
C LYS A 59 0.89 -5.49 30.23
N THR A 60 -0.12 -4.63 30.42
CA THR A 60 -0.07 -3.56 31.43
C THR A 60 0.03 -4.14 32.85
N LEU A 61 -0.78 -5.15 33.16
CA LEU A 61 -0.79 -5.81 34.47
C LEU A 61 0.57 -6.49 34.77
N LEU A 62 1.15 -7.19 33.79
CA LEU A 62 2.42 -7.87 33.97
C LEU A 62 3.59 -6.90 34.20
N VAL A 63 3.60 -5.74 33.52
CA VAL A 63 4.64 -4.72 33.72
C VAL A 63 4.56 -4.12 35.13
N GLN A 64 3.36 -3.86 35.66
CA GLN A 64 3.17 -3.29 36.99
C GLN A 64 3.58 -4.26 38.13
N LEU A 65 3.52 -5.57 37.89
CA LEU A 65 3.86 -6.61 38.87
C LEU A 65 5.35 -6.99 38.89
N LEU A 66 6.12 -6.56 37.89
CA LEU A 66 7.54 -6.87 37.72
C LEU A 66 8.48 -5.71 38.11
N ILE A 67 7.93 -4.62 38.65
CA ILE A 67 8.63 -3.48 39.27
C ILE A 67 8.25 -3.47 40.75
#